data_AF-A0A1I3RH65-F1
#
_entry.id   AF-A0A1I3RH65-F1
#
_cell.length_a   1.000
_cell.length_b   1.000
_cell.length_c   1.000
_cell.angle_alpha   90.00
_cell.angle_beta   90.00
_cell.angle_gamma   90.00
#
_symmetry.space_group_name_H-M   'P 1'
#
loop_
_entity.id
_entity.type
_entity.pdbx_description
1 polymer ?
#
loop_
_entity_poly.entity_id
_entity_poly.type
_entity_poly.pdbx_seq_one_letter_code
_entity_poly.pdbx_strand_id
1 'polypeptide(L)'
;MKNIWQKVSAGQNSGKQLTVKQQGNILLVSIMMLLALSLMMLKALHYQQENAMLMMMDEQNYLDAFLQAESSLEWGKVQLWRIDPQEPEGWVCLQQSEVHLKSCVKRYSDTTFLLKGIAQLKGMAQFTSREQIELYQWMKLMKQANQDTLIVIKLTPVESGWLDFCPVSQAAFCL
;
A
#
# COMPACT_ATOMS: atom_id res chain seq x y z
N MET A 1 64.98 3.57 -86.67
CA MET A 1 65.78 4.33 -85.69
C MET A 1 64.97 5.54 -85.25
N LYS A 2 64.86 5.77 -83.93
CA LYS A 2 64.63 7.03 -83.17
C LYS A 2 63.99 8.22 -83.95
N ASN A 3 62.97 8.96 -83.48
CA ASN A 3 62.39 9.15 -82.16
C ASN A 3 61.33 10.29 -82.27
N ILE A 4 60.27 10.24 -81.43
CA ILE A 4 59.75 11.37 -80.62
C ILE A 4 58.64 12.35 -81.17
N TRP A 5 57.57 12.46 -80.35
CA TRP A 5 56.53 13.50 -80.10
C TRP A 5 55.16 13.53 -80.83
N GLN A 6 54.11 13.55 -79.97
CA GLN A 6 52.72 14.04 -80.13
C GLN A 6 51.77 13.12 -80.93
N LYS A 7 50.58 12.72 -80.46
CA LYS A 7 49.62 13.34 -79.55
C LYS A 7 48.51 12.29 -79.25
N VAL A 8 48.35 11.81 -78.01
CA VAL A 8 47.10 11.16 -77.57
C VAL A 8 46.81 11.62 -76.15
N SER A 9 45.56 12.05 -75.97
CA SER A 9 44.96 12.68 -74.81
C SER A 9 45.32 12.11 -73.45
N ALA A 10 45.38 13.04 -72.50
CA ALA A 10 45.41 12.84 -71.06
C ALA A 10 44.37 11.82 -70.57
N GLY A 11 44.87 10.69 -70.08
CA GLY A 11 44.18 9.78 -69.17
C GLY A 11 45.16 9.45 -68.05
N GLN A 12 45.46 10.43 -67.21
CA GLN A 12 46.46 10.31 -66.14
C GLN A 12 45.81 10.15 -64.78
N ASN A 13 46.39 9.20 -64.06
CA ASN A 13 46.36 8.93 -62.63
C ASN A 13 45.19 8.08 -62.13
N SER A 14 45.40 6.78 -61.95
CA SER A 14 46.26 6.17 -60.92
C SER A 14 45.58 6.27 -59.56
N GLY A 15 45.33 5.10 -58.99
CA GLY A 15 44.65 4.91 -57.73
C GLY A 15 45.24 5.82 -56.66
N LYS A 16 44.42 6.74 -56.16
CA LYS A 16 44.62 7.29 -54.84
C LYS A 16 43.83 6.42 -53.88
N GLN A 17 44.60 5.55 -53.23
CA GLN A 17 44.31 5.00 -51.92
C GLN A 17 43.36 5.90 -51.13
N LEU A 18 42.24 5.31 -50.70
CA LEU A 18 41.52 5.74 -49.51
C LEU A 18 42.57 5.90 -48.40
N THR A 19 42.84 7.16 -48.08
CA THR A 19 43.80 7.56 -47.06
C THR A 19 43.24 7.12 -45.72
N VAL A 20 43.87 6.11 -45.14
CA VAL A 20 43.61 5.64 -43.77
C VAL A 20 44.08 6.74 -42.81
N LYS A 21 43.20 7.70 -42.55
CA LYS A 21 43.23 8.55 -41.34
C LYS A 21 41.82 9.02 -40.97
N GLN A 22 40.86 8.10 -41.04
CA GLN A 22 39.45 8.36 -40.71
C GLN A 22 38.78 7.14 -40.07
N GLN A 23 39.54 6.28 -39.38
CA GLN A 23 38.98 5.15 -38.60
C GLN A 23 38.75 5.52 -37.12
N GLY A 24 39.50 6.48 -36.57
CA GLY A 24 39.34 6.91 -35.17
C GLY A 24 38.02 7.64 -34.88
N ASN A 25 37.52 8.47 -35.81
CA ASN A 25 36.30 9.26 -35.61
C ASN A 25 35.02 8.42 -35.69
N ILE A 26 34.98 7.40 -36.56
CA ILE A 26 33.78 6.57 -36.78
C ILE A 26 33.59 5.59 -35.61
N LEU A 27 34.68 5.04 -35.06
CA LEU A 27 34.65 4.20 -33.86
C LEU A 27 34.15 4.99 -32.64
N LEU A 28 34.58 6.26 -32.51
CA LEU A 28 34.17 7.14 -31.42
C LEU A 28 32.67 7.43 -31.46
N VAL A 29 32.13 7.76 -32.64
CA VAL A 29 30.69 8.01 -32.84
C VAL A 29 29.84 6.78 -32.53
N SER A 30 30.30 5.59 -32.92
CA SER A 30 29.59 4.33 -32.63
C SER A 30 29.50 4.05 -31.12
N ILE A 31 30.60 4.22 -30.38
CA ILE A 31 30.63 4.04 -28.93
C ILE A 31 29.70 5.06 -28.25
N MET A 32 29.74 6.33 -28.68
CA MET A 32 28.85 7.37 -28.15
C MET A 32 27.37 7.05 -28.41
N MET A 33 27.05 6.50 -29.58
CA MET A 33 25.69 6.07 -29.92
C MET A 33 25.23 4.91 -29.05
N LEU A 34 26.09 3.90 -28.82
CA LEU A 34 25.79 2.78 -27.92
C LEU A 34 25.58 3.24 -26.48
N LEU A 35 26.40 4.18 -25.99
CA LEU A 35 26.24 4.78 -24.66
C LEU A 35 24.95 5.61 -24.56
N ALA A 36 24.57 6.34 -25.60
CA ALA A 36 23.32 7.09 -25.61
C ALA A 36 22.10 6.17 -25.55
N LEU A 37 22.12 5.06 -26.31
CA LEU A 37 21.05 4.06 -26.30
C LEU A 37 20.94 3.35 -24.95
N SER A 38 22.06 2.98 -24.33
CA SER A 38 22.05 2.34 -23.01
C SER A 38 21.55 3.29 -21.92
N LEU A 39 21.91 4.58 -21.99
CA LEU A 39 21.39 5.60 -21.07
C LEU A 39 19.89 5.83 -21.25
N MET A 40 19.39 5.86 -22.50
CA MET A 40 17.95 5.98 -22.75
C MET A 40 17.16 4.77 -22.22
N MET A 41 17.68 3.55 -22.41
CA MET A 41 17.08 2.33 -21.87
C MET A 41 17.06 2.34 -20.33
N LEU A 42 18.17 2.74 -19.71
CA LEU A 42 18.26 2.86 -18.26
C LEU A 42 17.29 3.91 -17.72
N LYS A 43 17.15 5.05 -18.41
CA LYS A 43 16.18 6.10 -18.06
C LYS A 43 14.73 5.64 -18.18
N ALA A 44 14.39 4.87 -19.20
CA ALA A 44 13.05 4.31 -19.36
C ALA A 44 12.70 3.32 -18.23
N LEU A 45 13.67 2.49 -17.82
CA LEU A 45 13.49 1.57 -16.69
C LEU A 45 13.28 2.30 -15.36
N HIS A 46 14.06 3.36 -15.10
CA HIS A 46 13.89 4.21 -13.92
C HIS A 46 12.52 4.90 -13.90
N TYR A 47 12.07 5.43 -15.05
CA TYR A 47 10.77 6.09 -15.16
C TYR A 47 9.60 5.12 -14.91
N GLN A 48 9.73 3.85 -15.32
CA GLN A 48 8.72 2.83 -15.04
C GLN A 48 8.60 2.52 -13.54
N GLN A 49 9.70 2.59 -12.80
CA GLN A 49 9.72 2.30 -11.36
C GLN A 49 9.13 3.45 -10.53
N GLU A 50 9.35 4.70 -10.92
CA GLU A 50 8.84 5.88 -10.20
C GLU A 50 7.31 5.95 -10.20
N ASN A 51 6.65 5.60 -11.31
CA ASN A 51 5.18 5.58 -11.38
C ASN A 51 4.54 4.44 -10.58
N ALA A 52 5.27 3.34 -10.34
CA ALA A 52 4.81 2.25 -9.48
C ALA A 52 4.90 2.60 -7.98
N MET A 53 5.83 3.49 -7.61
CA MET A 53 6.10 3.82 -6.21
C MET A 53 4.95 4.63 -5.57
N LEU A 54 4.34 5.56 -6.30
CA LEU A 54 3.24 6.38 -5.77
C LEU A 54 1.96 5.57 -5.53
N MET A 55 1.62 4.61 -6.41
CA MET A 55 0.48 3.72 -6.18
C MET A 55 0.75 2.72 -5.03
N MET A 56 1.99 2.31 -4.84
CA MET A 56 2.37 1.35 -3.80
C MET A 56 2.31 1.95 -2.38
N MET A 57 2.52 3.26 -2.21
CA MET A 57 2.48 3.90 -0.89
C MET A 57 1.06 3.94 -0.29
N ASP A 58 0.05 4.24 -1.12
CA ASP A 58 -1.35 4.26 -0.64
C ASP A 58 -1.83 2.85 -0.28
N GLU A 59 -1.44 1.84 -1.06
CA GLU A 59 -1.73 0.43 -0.77
C GLU A 59 -1.05 -0.03 0.52
N GLN A 60 0.20 0.34 0.74
CA GLN A 60 0.92 0.04 1.99
C GLN A 60 0.23 0.67 3.20
N ASN A 61 -0.13 1.95 3.14
CA ASN A 61 -0.81 2.62 4.23
C ASN A 61 -2.17 1.98 4.55
N TYR A 62 -2.90 1.54 3.52
CA TYR A 62 -4.15 0.81 3.70
C TYR A 62 -3.94 -0.55 4.37
N LEU A 63 -2.97 -1.33 3.89
CA LEU A 63 -2.65 -2.64 4.46
C LEU A 63 -2.19 -2.54 5.92
N ASP A 64 -1.33 -1.57 6.23
CA ASP A 64 -0.87 -1.33 7.60
C ASP A 64 -2.04 -1.00 8.53
N ALA A 65 -2.95 -0.13 8.10
CA ALA A 65 -4.13 0.21 8.87
C ALA A 65 -5.10 -0.98 9.00
N PHE A 66 -5.25 -1.81 7.96
CA PHE A 66 -6.10 -2.99 8.00
C PHE A 66 -5.57 -4.01 9.02
N LEU A 67 -4.26 -4.30 8.98
CA LEU A 67 -3.59 -5.20 9.92
C LEU A 67 -3.62 -4.65 11.36
N GLN A 68 -3.52 -3.33 11.52
CA GLN A 68 -3.68 -2.67 12.82
C GLN A 68 -5.12 -2.82 13.34
N ALA A 69 -6.12 -2.72 12.48
CA ALA A 69 -7.53 -2.92 12.85
C ALA A 69 -7.80 -4.38 13.22
N GLU A 70 -7.20 -5.33 12.50
CA GLU A 70 -7.28 -6.76 12.78
C GLU A 70 -6.63 -7.09 14.12
N SER A 71 -5.42 -6.59 14.35
CA SER A 71 -4.72 -6.72 15.63
C SER A 71 -5.52 -6.11 16.78
N SER A 72 -6.16 -4.96 16.54
CA SER A 72 -7.02 -4.31 17.53
C SER A 72 -8.24 -5.16 17.86
N LEU A 73 -8.85 -5.76 16.84
CA LEU A 73 -10.00 -6.65 16.96
C LEU A 73 -9.62 -7.91 17.75
N GLU A 74 -8.52 -8.59 17.41
CA GLU A 74 -8.01 -9.75 18.13
C GLU A 74 -7.70 -9.45 19.60
N TRP A 75 -7.05 -8.31 19.85
CA TRP A 75 -6.84 -7.83 21.22
C TRP A 75 -8.16 -7.64 21.97
N GLY A 76 -9.17 -7.08 21.32
CA GLY A 76 -10.52 -6.89 21.88
C GLY A 76 -11.25 -8.20 22.22
N LYS A 77 -11.01 -9.28 21.46
CA LYS A 77 -11.65 -10.59 21.68
C LYS A 77 -11.25 -11.23 23.01
N VAL A 78 -10.03 -10.94 23.49
CA VAL A 78 -9.50 -11.50 24.74
C VAL A 78 -9.72 -10.59 25.96
N GLN A 79 -10.26 -9.39 25.78
CA GLN A 79 -10.52 -8.46 26.88
C GLN A 79 -11.76 -8.84 27.70
N LEU A 80 -11.75 -8.41 28.96
CA LEU A 80 -12.94 -8.37 29.81
C LEU A 80 -13.62 -7.02 29.65
N TRP A 81 -14.91 -7.04 29.33
CA TRP A 81 -15.69 -5.83 29.07
C TRP A 81 -16.50 -5.46 30.30
N ARG A 82 -16.51 -4.16 30.64
CA ARG A 82 -17.36 -3.61 31.70
C ARG A 82 -18.47 -2.83 31.04
N ILE A 83 -19.68 -3.36 31.08
CA ILE A 83 -20.84 -2.72 30.44
C ILE A 83 -21.81 -2.29 31.52
N ASP A 84 -22.22 -1.04 31.46
CA ASP A 84 -23.28 -0.51 32.32
C ASP A 84 -24.64 -1.02 31.83
N PRO A 85 -25.42 -1.71 32.68
CA PRO A 85 -26.77 -2.12 32.33
C PRO A 85 -27.74 -0.95 32.07
N GLN A 86 -27.44 0.26 32.58
CA GLN A 86 -28.29 1.46 32.48
C GLN A 86 -28.01 2.28 31.21
N GLU A 87 -26.84 2.16 30.58
CA GLU A 87 -26.51 2.77 29.28
C GLU A 87 -26.19 1.72 28.20
N PRO A 88 -27.19 0.96 27.73
CA PRO A 88 -26.98 -0.10 26.74
C PRO A 88 -26.70 0.42 25.32
N GLU A 89 -26.89 1.71 25.05
CA GLU A 89 -26.90 2.25 23.68
C GLU A 89 -25.53 2.73 23.17
N GLY A 90 -24.54 2.87 24.06
CA GLY A 90 -23.21 3.41 23.74
C GLY A 90 -22.18 2.36 23.31
N TRP A 91 -21.16 2.81 22.58
CA TRP A 91 -19.93 2.05 22.38
C TRP A 91 -19.06 2.13 23.64
N VAL A 92 -18.72 0.99 24.21
CA VAL A 92 -17.73 0.91 25.30
C VAL A 92 -16.37 0.59 24.68
N CYS A 93 -15.43 1.52 24.75
CA CYS A 93 -14.12 1.38 24.12
C CYS A 93 -12.99 1.12 25.13
N LEU A 94 -12.07 0.26 24.75
CA LEU A 94 -10.79 0.06 25.41
C LEU A 94 -9.67 0.44 24.44
N GLN A 95 -8.58 1.01 24.97
CA GLN A 95 -7.41 1.38 24.18
C GLN A 95 -6.13 0.98 24.93
N GLN A 96 -5.19 0.38 24.19
CA GLN A 96 -3.85 0.10 24.67
C GLN A 96 -2.87 1.12 24.09
N SER A 97 -2.34 2.00 24.93
CA SER A 97 -1.54 3.15 24.51
C SER A 97 -0.19 2.78 23.89
N GLU A 98 0.44 1.68 24.34
CA GLU A 98 1.80 1.30 23.89
C GLU A 98 1.86 0.85 22.44
N VAL A 99 0.80 0.18 21.96
CA VAL A 99 0.72 -0.42 20.62
C VAL A 99 -0.40 0.19 19.79
N HIS A 100 -1.02 1.27 20.27
CA HIS A 100 -2.11 1.99 19.61
C HIS A 100 -3.27 1.10 19.16
N LEU A 101 -3.61 0.08 19.95
CA LEU A 101 -4.74 -0.79 19.67
C LEU A 101 -6.00 -0.20 20.30
N LYS A 102 -7.09 -0.14 19.54
CA LYS A 102 -8.38 0.36 20.01
C LYS A 102 -9.49 -0.58 19.58
N SER A 103 -10.23 -1.09 20.56
CA SER A 103 -11.40 -1.93 20.34
C SER A 103 -12.58 -1.39 21.10
N CYS A 104 -13.76 -1.48 20.51
CA CYS A 104 -15.01 -1.07 21.14
C CYS A 104 -16.05 -2.18 21.04
N VAL A 105 -16.87 -2.33 22.08
CA VAL A 105 -17.98 -3.27 22.09
C VAL A 105 -19.30 -2.52 22.24
N LYS A 106 -20.33 -3.02 21.56
CA LYS A 106 -21.69 -2.54 21.69
C LYS A 106 -22.64 -3.71 21.85
N ARG A 107 -23.63 -3.54 22.73
CA ARG A 107 -24.68 -4.55 22.91
C ARG A 107 -25.64 -4.51 21.73
N TYR A 108 -25.87 -5.67 21.12
CA TYR A 108 -26.88 -5.81 20.06
C TYR A 108 -28.15 -6.49 20.61
N SER A 109 -27.99 -7.51 21.44
CA SER A 109 -29.08 -8.19 22.15
C SER A 109 -28.62 -8.64 23.54
N ASP A 110 -29.44 -9.39 24.28
CA ASP A 110 -29.10 -9.85 25.64
C ASP A 110 -27.86 -10.74 25.68
N THR A 111 -27.63 -11.52 24.62
CA THR A 111 -26.55 -12.50 24.56
C THR A 111 -25.54 -12.21 23.45
N THR A 112 -25.83 -11.24 22.58
CA THR A 112 -25.03 -10.94 21.39
C THR A 112 -24.49 -9.52 21.43
N PHE A 113 -23.21 -9.40 21.14
CA PHE A 113 -22.45 -8.17 21.16
C PHE A 113 -21.71 -8.01 19.85
N LEU A 114 -21.57 -6.77 19.40
CA LEU A 114 -20.73 -6.42 18.27
C LEU A 114 -19.44 -5.82 18.81
N LEU A 115 -18.32 -6.48 18.52
CA LEU A 115 -16.99 -5.94 18.76
C LEU A 115 -16.50 -5.27 17.47
N LYS A 116 -15.87 -4.10 17.58
CA LYS A 116 -15.13 -3.48 16.49
C LYS A 116 -13.69 -3.17 16.87
N GLY A 117 -12.77 -3.46 15.97
CA GLY A 117 -11.38 -3.00 16.01
C GLY A 117 -11.22 -1.78 15.11
N ILE A 118 -10.49 -0.77 15.58
CA ILE A 118 -10.36 0.53 14.91
C ILE A 118 -8.89 0.82 14.66
N ALA A 119 -8.55 1.23 13.45
CA ALA A 119 -7.24 1.76 13.10
C ALA A 119 -7.34 3.06 12.30
N GLN A 120 -6.37 3.94 12.49
CA GLN A 120 -6.29 5.20 11.76
C GLN A 120 -5.45 5.01 10.50
N LEU A 121 -5.93 5.54 9.37
CA LEU A 121 -5.13 5.58 8.15
C LEU A 121 -4.04 6.64 8.29
N LYS A 122 -2.80 6.31 7.94
CA LYS A 122 -1.68 7.25 7.90
C LYS A 122 -1.56 7.82 6.49
N GLY A 123 -1.35 9.14 6.35
CA GLY A 123 -0.90 9.74 5.09
C GLY A 123 -1.94 10.51 4.25
N MET A 124 -3.22 10.56 4.62
CA MET A 124 -4.18 11.46 3.97
C MET A 124 -4.37 12.74 4.79
N ALA A 125 -4.08 13.88 4.18
CA ALA A 125 -4.02 15.18 4.85
C ALA A 125 -5.40 15.80 5.15
N GLN A 126 -6.51 15.06 5.06
CA GLN A 126 -7.85 15.65 5.12
C GLN A 126 -8.75 14.97 6.14
N PHE A 127 -8.35 15.14 7.40
CA PHE A 127 -9.10 14.96 8.64
C PHE A 127 -10.62 15.09 8.45
N THR A 128 -11.27 13.98 8.14
CA THR A 128 -12.71 13.80 8.25
C THR A 128 -12.96 12.41 8.80
N SER A 129 -13.97 12.27 9.65
CA SER A 129 -14.35 11.08 10.43
C SER A 129 -14.50 9.74 9.67
N ARG A 130 -14.19 9.68 8.37
CA ARG A 130 -14.20 8.50 7.48
C ARG A 130 -12.80 7.89 7.23
N GLU A 131 -11.73 8.42 7.81
CA GLU A 131 -10.35 7.95 7.58
C GLU A 131 -9.87 6.88 8.59
N GLN A 132 -10.79 6.08 9.11
CA GLN A 132 -10.48 4.95 10.00
C GLN A 132 -10.97 3.65 9.37
N ILE A 133 -10.15 2.61 9.46
CA ILE A 133 -10.56 1.26 9.11
C ILE A 133 -11.21 0.65 10.35
N GLU A 134 -12.43 0.15 10.16
CA GLU A 134 -13.20 -0.53 11.20
C GLU A 134 -13.45 -1.97 10.76
N LEU A 135 -13.05 -2.92 11.59
CA LEU A 135 -13.35 -4.34 11.40
C LEU A 135 -14.27 -4.79 12.52
N TYR A 136 -15.17 -5.72 12.21
CA TYR A 136 -16.25 -6.14 13.08
C TYR A 136 -16.18 -7.63 13.38
N GLN A 137 -16.59 -8.01 14.58
CA GLN A 137 -16.72 -9.38 15.01
C GLN A 137 -17.98 -9.55 15.86
N TRP A 138 -18.82 -10.51 15.50
CA TRP A 138 -19.90 -10.97 16.38
C TRP A 138 -19.35 -11.75 17.57
N MET A 139 -19.83 -11.40 18.75
CA MET A 139 -19.46 -11.98 20.03
C MET A 139 -20.70 -12.47 20.78
N LYS A 140 -20.57 -13.57 21.50
CA LYS A 140 -21.59 -14.12 22.40
C LYS A 140 -21.16 -14.01 23.84
N LEU A 141 -22.12 -13.79 24.72
CA LEU A 141 -21.91 -13.78 26.16
C LEU A 141 -21.57 -15.20 26.65
N MET A 142 -20.43 -15.35 27.32
CA MET A 142 -20.00 -16.62 27.92
C MET A 142 -20.29 -16.65 29.42
N LYS A 143 -19.84 -15.62 30.14
CA LYS A 143 -20.02 -15.50 31.59
C LYS A 143 -20.27 -14.05 31.96
N GLN A 144 -21.14 -13.87 32.94
CA GLN A 144 -21.50 -12.59 33.52
C GLN A 144 -21.18 -12.61 35.01
N ALA A 145 -20.40 -11.64 35.47
CA ALA A 145 -20.20 -11.37 36.89
C ALA A 145 -20.81 -10.01 37.21
N ASN A 146 -21.75 -10.00 38.16
CA ASN A 146 -22.43 -8.78 38.56
C ASN A 146 -21.63 -8.09 39.68
N GLN A 147 -21.24 -6.84 39.47
CA GLN A 147 -20.72 -5.96 40.51
C GLN A 147 -21.66 -4.75 40.60
N ASP A 148 -21.86 -4.20 41.80
CA ASP A 148 -22.96 -3.29 42.21
C ASP A 148 -23.29 -2.10 41.29
N THR A 149 -22.44 -1.78 40.30
CA THR A 149 -22.65 -0.72 39.30
C THR A 149 -22.23 -1.07 37.87
N LEU A 150 -21.41 -2.11 37.65
CA LEU A 150 -20.92 -2.50 36.32
C LEU A 150 -20.95 -4.01 36.16
N ILE A 151 -21.42 -4.47 35.00
CA ILE A 151 -21.42 -5.89 34.66
C ILE A 151 -20.09 -6.20 33.96
N VAL A 152 -19.28 -7.05 34.60
CA VAL A 152 -18.09 -7.61 33.95
C VAL A 152 -18.52 -8.81 33.13
N ILE A 153 -18.39 -8.71 31.81
CA ILE A 153 -18.73 -9.79 30.89
C ILE A 153 -17.49 -10.37 30.21
N LYS A 154 -17.49 -11.70 30.12
CA LYS A 154 -16.57 -12.43 29.25
C LYS A 154 -17.31 -12.82 27.98
N LEU A 155 -16.74 -12.42 26.84
CA LEU A 155 -17.29 -12.68 25.52
C LEU A 155 -16.49 -13.78 24.82
N THR A 156 -17.15 -14.49 23.92
CA THR A 156 -16.53 -15.47 23.01
C THR A 156 -16.91 -15.15 21.57
N PRO A 157 -15.97 -15.21 20.62
CA PRO A 157 -16.27 -14.92 19.22
C PRO A 157 -17.23 -15.96 18.63
N VAL A 158 -18.15 -15.49 17.78
CA VAL A 158 -18.99 -16.35 16.96
C VAL A 158 -18.18 -16.86 15.78
N GLU A 159 -18.25 -18.16 15.51
CA GLU A 159 -17.64 -18.76 14.32
C GLU A 159 -18.17 -18.07 13.05
N SER A 160 -17.26 -17.71 12.14
CA SER A 160 -17.58 -16.94 10.92
C SER A 160 -18.28 -15.58 11.17
N GLY A 161 -18.12 -15.01 12.36
CA GLY A 161 -18.69 -13.72 12.74
C GLY A 161 -17.85 -12.49 12.37
N TRP A 162 -16.74 -12.68 11.67
CA TRP A 162 -15.82 -11.60 11.25
C TRP A 162 -16.34 -10.91 10.00
N LEU A 163 -16.27 -9.58 9.97
CA LEU A 163 -16.84 -8.73 8.92
C LEU A 163 -16.00 -7.46 8.73
N ASP A 164 -15.87 -7.02 7.49
CA ASP A 164 -15.24 -5.76 7.08
C ASP A 164 -16.25 -4.62 6.87
N PHE A 165 -17.54 -4.88 7.10
CA PHE A 165 -18.62 -3.91 7.03
C PHE A 165 -19.52 -3.96 8.27
N CYS A 166 -20.27 -2.88 8.51
CA CYS A 166 -21.26 -2.84 9.58
C CYS A 166 -22.40 -3.85 9.30
N PRO A 167 -22.59 -4.90 10.13
CA PRO A 167 -23.57 -5.94 9.84
C PRO A 167 -25.02 -5.53 10.06
N VAL A 168 -25.25 -4.35 10.64
CA VAL A 168 -26.59 -3.91 11.06
C VAL A 168 -27.17 -2.99 9.99
N SER A 169 -28.44 -3.21 9.63
CA SER A 169 -29.14 -2.41 8.62
C SER A 169 -29.25 -0.93 8.97
N GLN A 170 -29.28 -0.60 10.26
CA GLN A 170 -29.30 0.77 10.75
C GLN A 170 -27.86 1.29 10.83
N ALA A 171 -27.47 2.16 9.88
CA ALA A 171 -26.14 2.78 9.87
C ALA A 171 -25.81 3.48 11.21
N ALA A 172 -26.82 4.09 11.86
CA ALA A 172 -26.69 4.72 13.16
C ALA A 172 -26.21 3.79 14.28
N PHE A 173 -26.28 2.46 14.12
CA PHE A 173 -25.76 1.53 15.11
C PHE A 173 -24.23 1.56 15.18
N CYS A 174 -23.57 1.69 14.02
CA CYS A 174 -22.11 1.64 13.90
C CYS A 174 -21.42 3.00 13.95
N LEU A 175 -22.19 4.09 13.78
CA LEU A 175 -21.76 5.48 13.93
C LEU A 175 -21.48 5.87 15.38
#